data_AF-A0A0A2L4B2-F1
#
_entry.id   AF-A0A0A2L4B2-F1
#
_cell.length_a   1.000
_cell.length_b   1.000
_cell.length_c   1.000
_cell.angle_alpha   90.00
_cell.angle_beta   90.00
_cell.angle_gamma   90.00
#
_symmetry.space_group_name_H-M   'P 1'
#
loop_
_entity.id
_entity.type
_entity.pdbx_description
1 polymer ?
#
loop_
_entity_poly.entity_id
_entity_poly.type
_entity_poly.pdbx_seq_one_letter_code
_entity_poly.pdbx_strand_id
1 'polypeptide(L)'
;MVLAASPRIKAELSAIAQVFLLDIGYDLPLELNPAVEDEVKLHFKNHGFSDEFFLKIEPQIKPSVGIPITTFQTTLFDAQCTVATFITYCLIVDHSSYRHCMSDYQYR
;
A
#
# COMPACT_ATOMS: atom_id res chain seq x y z
N MET A 1 -20.03 2.31 -0.86
CA MET A 1 -19.90 2.00 -2.30
C MET A 1 -18.41 2.00 -2.62
N VAL A 2 -17.78 0.82 -2.71
CA VAL A 2 -16.35 0.74 -3.08
C VAL A 2 -16.26 1.03 -4.57
N LEU A 3 -15.73 2.20 -4.93
CA LEU A 3 -15.33 2.47 -6.30
C LEU A 3 -14.17 1.53 -6.62
N ALA A 4 -14.46 0.42 -7.28
CA ALA A 4 -13.42 -0.46 -7.80
C ALA A 4 -12.62 0.35 -8.82
N ALA A 5 -11.40 0.75 -8.46
CA ALA A 5 -10.49 1.44 -9.37
C ALA A 5 -10.29 0.59 -10.63
N SER A 6 -10.36 1.22 -11.80
CA SER A 6 -10.17 0.51 -13.07
C SER A 6 -8.77 -0.12 -13.14
N PRO A 7 -8.58 -1.26 -13.82
CA PRO A 7 -7.27 -1.90 -13.95
C PRO A 7 -6.16 -0.96 -14.46
N ARG A 8 -6.52 0.03 -15.27
CA ARG A 8 -5.59 1.05 -15.74
C ARG A 8 -5.12 1.98 -14.63
N ILE A 9 -6.05 2.52 -13.84
CA ILE A 9 -5.72 3.40 -12.69
C ILE A 9 -4.88 2.62 -11.68
N LYS A 10 -5.23 1.34 -11.47
CA LYS A 10 -4.47 0.42 -10.63
C LYS A 10 -3.00 0.30 -11.09
N ALA A 11 -2.78 0.05 -12.38
CA ALA A 11 -1.44 -0.07 -12.95
C ALA A 11 -0.64 1.24 -12.90
N GLU A 12 -1.27 2.38 -13.19
CA GLU A 12 -0.61 3.70 -13.14
C GLU A 12 -0.16 4.05 -11.70
N LEU A 13 -1.02 3.77 -10.71
CA LEU A 13 -0.69 3.98 -9.29
C LEU A 13 0.43 3.06 -8.80
N SER A 14 0.38 1.77 -9.16
CA SER A 14 1.46 0.82 -8.83
C SER A 14 2.78 1.22 -9.50
N ALA A 15 2.75 1.71 -10.74
CA ALA A 15 3.96 2.19 -11.44
C ALA A 15 4.56 3.43 -10.75
N ILE A 16 3.74 4.39 -10.33
CA ILE A 16 4.21 5.58 -9.58
C ILE A 16 4.87 5.15 -8.26
N ALA A 17 4.24 4.24 -7.52
CA ALA A 17 4.81 3.72 -6.27
C ALA A 17 6.13 2.99 -6.52
N GLN A 18 6.22 2.14 -7.55
CA GLN A 18 7.44 1.42 -7.91
C GLN A 18 8.57 2.36 -8.35
N VAL A 19 8.26 3.38 -9.16
CA VAL A 19 9.26 4.39 -9.58
C VAL A 19 9.79 5.15 -8.37
N PHE A 20 8.90 5.60 -7.48
CA PHE A 20 9.29 6.27 -6.24
C PHE A 20 10.19 5.38 -5.36
N LEU A 21 9.83 4.10 -5.24
CA LEU A 21 10.56 3.09 -4.48
C LEU A 21 11.95 2.77 -5.05
N LEU A 22 12.08 2.76 -6.38
CA LEU A 22 13.36 2.57 -7.05
C LEU A 22 14.27 3.79 -6.91
N ASP A 23 13.69 5.00 -6.96
CA ASP A 23 14.42 6.27 -6.88
C ASP A 23 15.04 6.51 -5.50
N ILE A 24 14.33 6.14 -4.42
CA ILE A 24 14.87 6.26 -3.06
C ILE A 24 15.95 5.22 -2.74
N GLY A 25 16.17 4.23 -3.60
CA GLY A 25 17.07 3.11 -3.33
C GLY A 25 16.52 2.27 -2.17
N TYR A 26 15.79 1.20 -2.50
CA TYR A 26 15.17 0.26 -1.54
C TYR A 26 16.12 -0.31 -0.46
N ASP A 27 17.42 -0.09 -0.60
CA ASP A 27 18.47 -0.43 0.36
C ASP A 27 18.55 0.54 1.56
N LEU A 28 17.81 1.64 1.57
CA LEU A 28 17.72 2.49 2.76
C LEU A 28 16.93 1.75 3.86
N PRO A 29 17.45 1.75 5.11
CA PRO A 29 16.70 1.17 6.22
C PRO A 29 15.40 1.97 6.41
N LEU A 30 14.27 1.30 6.17
CA LEU A 30 12.96 1.91 6.37
C LEU A 30 12.75 2.20 7.86
N GLU A 31 12.47 3.45 8.17
CA GLU A 31 12.11 3.90 9.51
C GLU A 31 10.62 3.60 9.72
N LEU A 32 10.29 2.93 10.82
CA LEU A 32 8.91 2.62 11.15
C LEU A 32 8.41 3.56 12.24
N ASN A 33 7.21 4.08 12.07
CA ASN A 33 6.48 4.78 13.12
C ASN A 33 5.21 3.98 13.47
N PRO A 34 5.16 3.35 14.66
CA PRO A 34 4.01 2.55 15.08
C PRO A 34 2.68 3.32 15.06
N ALA A 35 2.69 4.63 15.34
CA ALA A 35 1.49 5.44 15.30
C ALA A 35 0.92 5.59 13.86
N VAL A 36 1.80 5.67 12.86
CA VAL A 36 1.39 5.69 11.44
C VAL A 36 0.86 4.32 11.02
N GLU A 37 1.48 3.24 11.49
CA GLU A 37 0.99 1.88 11.25
C GLU A 37 -0.41 1.65 11.85
N ASP A 38 -0.64 2.12 13.07
CA ASP A 38 -1.93 2.02 13.74
C ASP A 38 -3.02 2.83 13.03
N GLU A 39 -2.71 4.04 12.54
CA GLU A 39 -3.62 4.84 11.72
C GLU A 39 -3.99 4.16 10.40
N VAL A 40 -3.02 3.57 9.71
CA VAL A 40 -3.29 2.79 8.49
C VAL A 40 -4.24 1.63 8.82
N LYS A 41 -3.98 0.86 9.89
CA LYS A 41 -4.86 -0.24 10.31
C LYS A 41 -6.26 0.26 10.67
N LEU A 42 -6.35 1.35 11.42
CA LEU A 42 -7.61 1.96 11.83
C LEU A 42 -8.42 2.43 10.61
N HIS A 43 -7.78 3.05 9.63
CA HIS A 43 -8.41 3.47 8.37
C HIS A 43 -9.09 2.30 7.67
N PHE A 44 -8.37 1.20 7.41
CA PHE A 44 -8.96 0.03 6.76
C PHE A 44 -10.08 -0.61 7.60
N LYS A 45 -9.96 -0.60 8.94
CA LYS A 45 -10.99 -1.17 9.82
C LYS A 45 -12.27 -0.35 9.75
N ASN A 46 -12.16 0.98 9.76
CA ASN A 46 -13.28 1.90 9.63
C ASN A 46 -13.95 1.83 8.25
N HIS A 47 -13.23 1.36 7.22
CA HIS A 47 -13.77 1.15 5.87
C HIS A 47 -14.38 -0.25 5.66
N GLY A 48 -14.54 -1.04 6.73
CA GLY A 48 -15.27 -2.31 6.70
C GLY A 48 -14.48 -3.49 6.13
N PHE A 49 -13.15 -3.40 6.08
CA PHE A 49 -12.31 -4.53 5.70
C PHE A 49 -12.25 -5.59 6.81
N SER A 50 -12.28 -6.87 6.44
CA SER A 50 -12.28 -7.99 7.38
C SER A 50 -10.89 -8.30 7.96
N ASP A 51 -10.83 -8.99 9.09
CA ASP A 51 -9.58 -9.47 9.68
C ASP A 51 -8.80 -10.37 8.70
N GLU A 52 -9.50 -11.16 7.88
CA GLU A 52 -8.90 -11.98 6.82
C GLU A 52 -8.22 -11.12 5.74
N PHE A 53 -8.78 -9.95 5.43
CA PHE A 53 -8.15 -8.99 4.53
C PHE A 53 -6.88 -8.42 5.17
N PHE A 54 -6.91 -8.06 6.45
CA PHE A 54 -5.74 -7.57 7.17
C PHE A 54 -4.57 -8.55 7.14
N LEU A 55 -4.81 -9.84 7.35
CA LEU A 55 -3.77 -10.87 7.24
C LEU A 55 -3.14 -10.95 5.84
N LYS A 56 -3.91 -10.64 4.78
CA LYS A 56 -3.41 -10.65 3.41
C LYS A 56 -2.58 -9.41 3.08
N ILE A 57 -2.85 -8.28 3.74
CA ILE A 57 -2.22 -7.00 3.44
C ILE A 57 -1.12 -6.62 4.42
N GLU A 58 -1.00 -7.31 5.56
CA GLU A 58 0.00 -7.08 6.60
C GLU A 58 1.44 -7.01 6.04
N PRO A 59 1.87 -7.88 5.11
CA PRO A 59 3.22 -7.78 4.52
C PRO A 59 3.45 -6.48 3.74
N GLN A 60 2.38 -5.85 3.23
CA GLN A 60 2.44 -4.60 2.48
C GLN A 60 2.31 -3.36 3.39
N ILE A 61 1.77 -3.48 4.60
CA ILE A 61 1.64 -2.35 5.54
C ILE A 61 3.02 -1.82 5.95
N LYS A 62 3.95 -2.71 6.33
CA LYS A 62 5.29 -2.31 6.77
C LYS A 62 6.05 -1.46 5.74
N PRO A 63 6.20 -1.88 4.47
CA PRO A 63 6.83 -1.03 3.47
C PRO A 63 6.00 0.25 3.24
N SER A 64 4.67 0.16 3.23
CA SER A 64 3.81 1.35 3.03
C SER A 64 3.95 2.41 4.12
N VAL A 65 4.24 2.02 5.36
CA VAL A 65 4.55 2.93 6.47
C VAL A 65 5.99 3.41 6.40
N GLY A 66 6.92 2.52 6.11
CA GLY A 66 8.35 2.83 6.10
C GLY A 66 8.72 3.90 5.08
N ILE A 67 8.15 3.81 3.88
CA ILE A 67 8.43 4.71 2.77
C ILE A 67 8.15 6.19 3.12
N PRO A 68 6.93 6.57 3.55
CA PRO A 68 6.66 7.96 3.86
C PRO A 68 7.42 8.48 5.09
N ILE A 69 7.73 7.62 6.05
CA ILE A 69 8.51 8.02 7.23
C ILE A 69 9.96 8.31 6.83
N THR A 70 10.58 7.43 6.05
CA THR A 70 11.97 7.61 5.60
C THR A 70 12.10 8.75 4.57
N THR A 71 11.18 8.88 3.62
CA THR A 71 11.32 9.84 2.52
C THR A 71 10.74 11.21 2.83
N PHE A 72 9.73 11.29 3.70
CA PHE A 72 9.07 12.54 4.06
C PHE A 72 9.18 12.83 5.56
N GLN A 73 10.41 12.80 6.09
CA GLN A 73 10.70 13.02 7.51
C GLN A 73 10.23 14.37 8.05
N THR A 74 10.16 15.41 7.21
CA THR A 74 9.78 16.77 7.63
C THR A 74 8.29 17.08 7.47
N THR A 75 7.49 16.14 6.96
CA THR A 75 6.05 16.35 6.82
C THR A 75 5.30 16.12 8.13
N LEU A 76 4.12 16.74 8.23
CA LEU A 76 3.21 16.52 9.34
C LEU A 76 2.75 15.06 9.39
N PHE A 77 2.48 14.58 10.60
CA PHE A 77 2.00 13.23 10.88
C PHE A 77 0.80 12.83 9.99
N ASP A 78 -0.22 13.70 9.87
CA ASP A 78 -1.42 13.42 9.06
C ASP A 78 -1.09 13.19 7.59
N ALA A 79 -0.09 13.91 7.06
CA ALA A 79 0.38 13.73 5.69
C ALA A 79 1.10 12.39 5.53
N GLN A 80 1.92 12.00 6.51
CA GLN A 80 2.57 10.69 6.52
C GLN A 80 1.54 9.54 6.58
N CYS A 81 0.51 9.65 7.42
CA CYS A 81 -0.60 8.68 7.49
C CYS A 81 -1.38 8.59 6.17
N THR A 82 -1.63 9.72 5.53
CA THR A 82 -2.32 9.79 4.24
C THR A 82 -1.51 9.08 3.15
N VAL A 83 -0.21 9.39 3.05
CA VAL A 83 0.67 8.76 2.06
C VAL A 83 0.83 7.26 2.34
N ALA A 84 0.99 6.86 3.61
CA ALA A 84 1.08 5.45 3.98
C ALA A 84 -0.17 4.66 3.59
N THR A 85 -1.35 5.24 3.84
CA THR A 85 -2.64 4.66 3.45
C THR A 85 -2.76 4.54 1.93
N PHE A 86 -2.37 5.58 1.20
CA PHE A 86 -2.36 5.58 -0.27
C PHE A 86 -1.43 4.51 -0.86
N ILE A 87 -0.19 4.42 -0.37
CA ILE A 87 0.76 3.38 -0.82
C ILE A 87 0.21 2.00 -0.50
N THR A 88 -0.39 1.81 0.68
CA THR A 88 -1.03 0.55 1.06
C THR A 88 -2.12 0.17 0.03
N TYR A 89 -2.98 1.11 -0.37
CA TYR A 89 -3.94 0.85 -1.45
C TYR A 89 -3.26 0.46 -2.77
N CYS A 90 -2.18 1.13 -3.17
CA CYS A 90 -1.45 0.84 -4.40
C CYS A 90 -0.86 -0.59 -4.41
N LEU A 91 -0.28 -1.02 -3.29
CA LEU A 91 0.32 -2.35 -3.14
C LEU A 91 -0.74 -3.47 -3.04
N ILE A 92 -1.88 -3.21 -2.38
CA ILE A 92 -3.00 -4.17 -2.31
C ILE A 92 -3.63 -4.37 -3.69
N VAL A 93 -3.79 -3.27 -4.42
CA VAL A 93 -4.32 -3.26 -5.78
C VAL A 93 -3.48 -4.13 -6.71
N ASP A 94 -2.15 -4.06 -6.61
CA ASP A 94 -1.23 -4.90 -7.36
C ASP A 94 -1.42 -6.39 -7.00
N HIS A 95 -1.57 -6.69 -5.72
CA HIS A 95 -1.81 -8.06 -5.24
C HIS A 95 -3.15 -8.67 -5.70
N SER A 96 -4.19 -7.84 -5.89
CA SER A 96 -5.48 -8.26 -6.45
C SER A 96 -5.40 -8.55 -7.96
N SER A 97 -4.53 -7.84 -8.68
CA SER A 97 -4.27 -8.02 -10.10
C SER A 97 -3.47 -9.31 -10.35
N TYR A 98 -2.56 -9.66 -9.44
CA TYR A 98 -1.75 -10.88 -9.52
C TYR A 98 -2.58 -12.17 -9.42
N ARG A 99 -3.61 -12.24 -8.56
CA ARG A 99 -4.49 -13.41 -8.48
C ARG A 99 -5.42 -13.56 -9.68
N HIS A 100 -5.84 -12.46 -10.29
CA HIS A 100 -6.67 -12.53 -11.49
C HIS A 100 -5.84 -13.00 -12.70
N CYS A 101 -4.62 -12.49 -12.87
CA CYS A 101 -3.70 -12.97 -13.90
C CYS A 101 -3.28 -14.45 -13.73
N MET A 102 -3.04 -14.92 -12.50
CA MET A 102 -2.66 -16.32 -12.26
C MET A 102 -3.84 -17.30 -12.40
N SER A 103 -5.07 -16.87 -12.14
CA SER A 103 -6.29 -17.66 -12.40
C SER A 103 -6.49 -17.92 -13.89
N ASP A 104 -6.25 -16.90 -14.74
CA ASP A 104 -6.38 -17.02 -16.18
C ASP A 104 -5.26 -17.84 -16.84
N TYR A 105 -4.11 -17.97 -16.17
CA TYR A 105 -3.00 -18.83 -16.63
C TYR A 105 -3.14 -20.31 -16.24
N GLN A 106 -3.97 -20.67 -15.26
CA GLN A 106 -4.21 -22.07 -14.89
C GLN A 106 -5.30 -22.76 -15.73
N TYR A 107 -5.94 -22.03 -16.65
CA TYR A 107 -6.98 -22.56 -17.56
C TYR A 107 -6.64 -22.37 -19.06
N ARG A 108 -5.36 -22.19 -19.40
CA ARG A 108 -4.87 -22.26 -20.78
C ARG A 108 -3.85 -23.37 -20.97
#